data_AF-A0A9P5YMD9-F1
#
_entry.id   AF-A0A9P5YMD9-F1
#
_cell.length_a   1.000
_cell.length_b   1.000
_cell.length_c   1.000
_cell.angle_alpha   90.00
_cell.angle_beta   90.00
_cell.angle_gamma   90.00
#
_symmetry.space_group_name_H-M   'P 1'
#
loop_
_entity.id
_entity.type
_entity.pdbx_description
1 polymer ?
#
loop_
_entity_poly.entity_id
_entity_poly.type
_entity_poly.pdbx_seq_one_letter_code
_entity_poly.pdbx_strand_id
1 'polypeptide(L)'
;MRMQREISQVGLSMVVRNPVFKKNLVFLVIDDAHILYPWGKDFRKAYRQIALLHRRLPAHIGLVAVTAALSDGDDYHSLCSQSNLKEGHFKCIRFWSECPNIRIICKELTYTLGGSEFSVGIPCISGAAKWLLDVLAGVVKWRFRGFVGS
;
A
#
# COMPACT_ATOMS: atom_id res chain seq x y z
N MET A 1 13.83 -16.55 -6.51
CA MET A 1 13.61 -15.43 -5.56
C MET A 1 14.86 -14.53 -5.57
N ARG A 2 14.99 -13.68 -6.60
CA ARG A 2 16.24 -12.96 -6.89
C ARG A 2 15.89 -11.59 -7.49
N MET A 3 15.63 -10.59 -6.66
CA MET A 3 15.65 -9.16 -7.03
C MET A 3 15.41 -8.29 -5.79
N GLN A 4 16.39 -8.24 -4.89
CA GLN A 4 16.66 -7.01 -4.15
C GLN A 4 18.06 -6.58 -4.55
N ARG A 5 18.19 -6.03 -5.76
CA ARG A 5 19.35 -5.18 -6.04
C ARG A 5 19.19 -4.03 -5.07
N GLU A 6 20.10 -3.94 -4.10
CA GLU A 6 20.37 -2.69 -3.41
C GLU A 6 20.36 -1.60 -4.49
N ILE A 7 19.50 -0.59 -4.31
CA ILE A 7 19.56 0.62 -5.11
C ILE A 7 21.00 1.09 -4.95
N SER A 8 21.84 0.90 -5.98
CA SER A 8 23.26 1.20 -5.88
C SER A 8 23.34 2.68 -5.51
N GLN A 9 23.70 2.97 -4.26
CA GLN A 9 23.63 4.34 -3.73
C GLN A 9 24.46 5.31 -4.57
N VAL A 10 25.49 4.79 -5.23
CA VAL A 10 26.36 5.48 -6.18
C VAL A 10 25.55 6.05 -7.36
N GLY A 11 24.77 5.23 -8.06
CA GLY A 11 23.99 5.67 -9.23
C GLY A 11 22.91 6.71 -8.88
N LEU A 12 22.18 6.50 -7.78
CA LEU A 12 21.17 7.46 -7.32
C LEU A 12 21.80 8.80 -6.94
N SER A 13 22.96 8.78 -6.26
CA SER A 13 23.65 10.01 -5.86
C SER A 13 24.11 10.85 -7.05
N MET A 14 24.50 10.22 -8.17
CA MET A 14 24.89 10.92 -9.40
C MET A 14 23.70 11.61 -10.05
N VAL A 15 22.57 10.92 -10.16
CA VAL A 15 21.34 11.48 -10.75
C VAL A 15 20.83 12.66 -9.92
N VAL A 16 20.78 12.51 -8.59
CA VAL A 16 20.30 13.56 -7.69
C VAL A 16 21.20 14.79 -7.70
N ARG A 17 22.50 14.63 -7.96
CA ARG A 17 23.45 15.75 -8.08
C ARG A 17 23.43 16.44 -9.44
N ASN A 18 22.83 15.82 -10.46
CA ASN A 18 22.79 16.38 -11.80
C ASN A 18 21.94 17.67 -11.84
N PRO A 19 22.51 18.81 -12.26
CA PRO A 19 21.79 20.09 -12.26
C PRO A 19 20.63 20.13 -13.25
N VAL A 20 20.73 19.42 -14.38
CA VAL A 20 19.64 19.29 -15.36
C VAL A 20 18.49 18.52 -14.76
N PHE A 21 18.78 17.42 -14.05
CA PHE A 21 17.77 16.64 -13.34
C PHE A 21 17.06 17.49 -12.29
N LYS A 22 17.82 18.23 -11.45
CA LYS A 22 17.23 19.11 -10.42
C LYS A 22 16.35 20.21 -11.00
N LYS A 23 16.73 20.80 -12.14
CA LYS A 23 15.96 21.87 -12.79
C LYS A 23 14.63 21.38 -13.35
N ASN A 24 14.57 20.10 -13.77
CA ASN A 24 13.38 19.51 -14.39
C ASN A 24 12.53 18.69 -13.41
N LEU A 25 12.98 18.50 -12.17
CA LEU A 25 12.21 17.81 -11.15
C LEU A 25 11.08 18.71 -10.66
N VAL A 26 9.88 18.15 -10.51
CA VAL A 26 8.69 18.91 -10.09
C VAL A 26 8.21 18.46 -8.71
N PHE A 27 8.03 17.15 -8.53
CA PHE A 27 7.62 16.56 -7.26
C PHE A 27 8.41 15.28 -6.97
N LEU A 28 8.59 15.00 -5.68
CA LEU A 28 8.96 13.68 -5.20
C LEU A 28 7.68 12.99 -4.72
N VAL A 29 7.37 11.82 -5.26
CA VAL A 29 6.20 11.02 -4.86
C VAL A 29 6.66 9.77 -4.13
N ILE A 30 6.11 9.51 -2.95
CA ILE A 30 6.28 8.27 -2.19
C ILE A 30 4.96 7.52 -2.23
N ASP A 31 4.91 6.45 -3.01
CA ASP A 31 3.79 5.51 -3.01
C ASP A 31 3.93 4.52 -1.84
N ASP A 32 2.80 4.05 -1.32
CA ASP A 32 2.71 3.24 -0.09
C ASP A 32 3.50 3.82 1.09
N ALA A 33 3.32 5.12 1.36
CA ALA A 33 4.09 5.86 2.36
C ALA A 33 4.00 5.26 3.77
N HIS A 34 2.92 4.53 4.11
CA HIS A 34 2.81 3.79 5.37
C HIS A 34 3.93 2.75 5.56
N ILE A 35 4.64 2.31 4.52
CA ILE A 35 5.81 1.42 4.67
C ILE A 35 6.93 2.09 5.50
N LEU A 36 7.01 3.43 5.54
CA LEU A 36 8.00 4.14 6.36
C LEU A 36 7.82 3.83 7.87
N TYR A 37 6.63 3.43 8.32
CA TYR A 37 6.34 3.15 9.72
C TYR A 37 5.17 2.16 9.93
N PRO A 38 5.25 1.14 10.82
CA PRO A 38 6.40 0.64 11.57
C PRO A 38 7.28 -0.33 10.76
N TRP A 39 6.82 -0.75 9.58
CA TRP A 39 7.50 -1.78 8.77
C TRP A 39 8.86 -1.33 8.22
N GLY A 40 9.14 -0.03 8.17
CA GLY A 40 10.47 0.52 7.89
C GLY A 40 11.53 0.16 8.94
N LYS A 41 11.15 -0.30 10.14
CA LYS A 41 12.07 -0.82 11.17
C LYS A 41 12.64 -2.18 10.79
N ASP A 42 11.76 -3.12 10.43
CA ASP A 42 12.10 -4.56 10.34
C ASP A 42 11.91 -5.19 8.96
N PHE A 43 11.00 -4.67 8.13
CA PHE A 43 10.67 -5.27 6.84
C PHE A 43 11.62 -4.79 5.73
N ARG A 44 11.93 -3.48 5.63
CA ARG A 44 12.90 -2.93 4.66
C ARG A 44 13.54 -1.58 5.07
N LYS A 45 14.73 -1.63 5.68
CA LYS A 45 15.51 -0.43 6.10
C LYS A 45 15.80 0.56 4.96
N ALA A 46 15.86 0.11 3.71
CA ALA A 46 16.10 0.96 2.54
C ALA A 46 15.04 2.07 2.37
N TYR A 47 13.81 1.84 2.81
CA TYR A 47 12.73 2.84 2.67
C TYR A 47 12.98 4.11 3.51
N ARG A 48 13.68 4.00 4.65
CA ARG A 48 14.10 5.17 5.43
C ARG A 48 15.02 6.09 4.64
N GLN A 49 15.77 5.55 3.68
CA GLN A 49 16.67 6.36 2.83
C GLN A 49 15.90 7.22 1.83
N ILE A 50 14.66 6.84 1.48
CA ILE A 50 13.79 7.63 0.59
C ILE A 50 13.38 8.94 1.28
N ALA A 51 13.07 8.91 2.58
CA ALA A 51 12.81 10.15 3.32
C ALA A 51 14.04 11.07 3.37
N LEU A 52 15.25 10.51 3.40
CA LEU A 52 16.50 11.28 3.32
C LEU A 52 16.74 11.88 1.93
N LEU A 53 16.16 11.30 0.87
CA LEU A 53 16.26 11.83 -0.48
C LEU A 53 15.63 13.21 -0.58
N HIS A 54 14.46 13.40 0.03
CA HIS A 54 13.76 14.68 0.05
C HIS A 54 14.65 15.81 0.60
N ARG A 55 15.44 15.53 1.66
CA ARG A 55 16.41 16.49 2.23
C ARG A 55 17.55 16.87 1.28
N ARG A 56 17.80 16.09 0.23
CA ARG A 56 18.84 16.34 -0.77
C ARG A 56 18.32 17.04 -2.03
N LEU A 57 17.00 17.19 -2.15
CA LEU A 57 16.35 17.89 -3.24
C LEU A 57 16.27 19.40 -2.94
N PRO A 58 16.17 20.25 -3.98
CA PRO A 58 15.91 21.67 -3.80
C PRO A 58 14.64 21.95 -2.98
N ALA A 59 14.64 23.02 -2.19
CA ALA A 59 13.54 23.37 -1.29
C ALA A 59 12.20 23.67 -2.00
N HIS A 60 12.21 23.95 -3.30
CA HIS A 60 11.00 24.19 -4.09
C HIS A 60 10.29 22.90 -4.52
N ILE A 61 10.94 21.73 -4.39
CA ILE A 61 10.34 20.45 -4.78
C ILE A 61 9.37 20.01 -3.69
N GLY A 62 8.10 19.86 -4.05
CA GLY A 62 7.09 19.33 -3.14
C GLY A 62 7.24 17.82 -2.94
N LEU A 63 6.87 17.34 -1.75
CA LEU A 63 6.73 15.93 -1.43
C LEU A 63 5.25 15.54 -1.43
N VAL A 64 4.91 14.49 -2.17
CA VAL A 64 3.58 13.86 -2.16
C VAL A 64 3.72 12.47 -1.59
N ALA A 65 3.06 12.20 -0.46
CA ALA A 65 3.01 10.88 0.15
C ALA A 65 1.61 10.28 -0.06
N VAL A 66 1.55 9.11 -0.69
CA VAL A 66 0.30 8.41 -1.01
C VAL A 66 0.24 7.12 -0.21
N THR A 67 -0.92 6.83 0.39
CA THR A 67 -1.13 5.59 1.14
C THR A 67 -2.60 5.21 1.19
N ALA A 68 -2.88 3.92 1.09
CA ALA A 68 -4.22 3.36 1.30
C ALA A 68 -4.45 2.81 2.72
N ALA A 69 -3.38 2.59 3.49
CA ALA A 69 -3.40 1.89 4.76
C ALA A 69 -2.69 2.71 5.84
N LEU A 70 -3.27 3.86 6.19
CA LEU A 70 -2.78 4.68 7.30
C LEU A 70 -3.91 4.93 8.29
N SER A 71 -3.73 4.46 9.52
CA SER A 71 -4.63 4.74 10.64
C SER A 71 -4.39 6.16 11.17
N ASP A 72 -5.40 6.73 11.83
CA ASP A 72 -5.22 7.97 12.59
C ASP A 72 -4.40 7.75 13.86
N GLY A 73 -3.89 8.84 14.44
CA GLY A 73 -3.11 8.81 15.68
C GLY A 73 -1.61 8.63 15.45
N ASP A 74 -0.97 7.78 16.26
CA ASP A 74 0.49 7.65 16.32
C ASP A 74 1.13 7.27 14.98
N ASP A 75 0.44 6.44 14.18
CA ASP A 75 0.89 6.01 12.86
C ASP A 75 1.03 7.22 11.90
N TYR A 76 0.03 8.10 11.91
CA TYR A 76 0.02 9.33 11.13
C TYR A 76 1.14 10.29 11.57
N HIS A 77 1.27 10.54 12.87
CA HIS A 77 2.32 11.43 13.39
C HIS A 77 3.72 10.89 13.10
N SER A 78 3.90 9.57 13.20
CA SER A 78 5.17 8.91 12.89
C SER A 78 5.54 9.02 11.42
N LEU A 79 4.56 8.85 10.51
CA LEU A 79 4.79 9.04 9.08
C LEU A 79 5.18 10.49 8.77
N CYS A 80 4.45 11.47 9.30
CA CYS A 80 4.72 12.89 9.10
C CYS A 80 6.12 13.27 9.59
N SER A 81 6.49 12.81 10.79
CA SER A 81 7.83 13.04 11.37
C SER A 81 8.95 12.46 10.50
N GLN A 82 8.79 11.22 10.01
CA GLN A 82 9.83 10.58 9.19
C GLN A 82 9.95 11.19 7.79
N SER A 83 8.83 11.57 7.18
CA SER A 83 8.79 12.21 5.85
C SER A 83 9.15 13.70 5.88
N ASN A 84 9.44 14.26 7.07
CA ASN A 84 9.72 15.67 7.29
C ASN A 84 8.55 16.59 6.85
N LEU A 85 7.32 16.08 6.97
CA LEU A 85 6.09 16.84 6.78
C LEU A 85 5.77 17.57 8.08
N LYS A 86 5.89 18.91 8.07
CA LYS A 86 5.59 19.76 9.21
C LYS A 86 4.11 20.11 9.23
N GLU A 87 3.48 19.92 10.39
CA GLU A 87 2.08 20.32 10.59
C GLU A 87 1.87 21.79 10.20
N GLY A 88 0.76 22.09 9.51
CA GLY A 88 0.47 23.41 8.96
C GLY A 88 1.15 23.75 7.62
N HIS A 89 2.11 22.93 7.16
CA HIS A 89 2.82 23.14 5.88
C HIS A 89 2.46 22.13 4.80
N PHE A 90 1.52 21.23 5.05
CA PHE A 90 1.03 20.27 4.06
C PHE A 90 -0.49 20.16 4.12
N LYS A 91 -1.07 19.70 3.01
CA LYS A 91 -2.48 19.38 2.90
C LYS A 91 -2.66 17.87 2.95
N CYS A 92 -3.39 17.39 3.94
CA CYS A 92 -3.84 15.99 3.99
C CYS A 92 -5.18 15.88 3.24
N ILE A 93 -5.29 14.93 2.31
CA ILE A 93 -6.54 14.59 1.65
C ILE A 93 -6.81 13.13 1.94
N ARG A 94 -7.91 12.85 2.65
CA ARG A 94 -8.35 11.49 2.97
C ARG A 94 -9.66 11.20 2.27
N PHE A 95 -9.70 10.06 1.60
CA PHE A 95 -10.91 9.54 0.96
C PHE A 95 -11.45 8.36 1.76
N TRP A 96 -12.76 8.18 1.70
CA TRP A 96 -13.45 7.02 2.23
C TRP A 96 -13.07 5.78 1.43
N SER A 97 -12.81 4.65 2.10
CA SER A 97 -12.53 3.37 1.43
C SER A 97 -13.81 2.62 1.05
N GLU A 98 -14.96 3.30 1.01
CA GLU A 98 -16.23 2.70 0.67
C GLU A 98 -16.22 2.18 -0.76
N CYS A 99 -16.63 0.94 -0.91
CA CYS A 99 -16.79 0.30 -2.20
C CYS A 99 -18.26 -0.11 -2.34
N PRO A 100 -19.17 0.79 -2.76
CA PRO A 100 -20.61 0.52 -2.77
C PRO A 100 -20.99 -0.65 -3.68
N ASN A 101 -20.15 -0.96 -4.66
CA ASN A 101 -20.31 -2.09 -5.58
C ASN A 101 -19.79 -3.43 -4.99
N ILE A 102 -19.35 -3.47 -3.73
CA ILE A 102 -18.91 -4.69 -3.05
C ILE A 102 -19.98 -5.08 -2.02
N ARG A 103 -20.47 -6.32 -2.13
CA ARG A 103 -21.34 -6.94 -1.12
C ARG A 103 -20.50 -7.82 -0.20
N ILE A 104 -20.62 -7.59 1.11
CA ILE A 104 -20.00 -8.42 2.15
C ILE A 104 -21.08 -9.35 2.72
N ILE A 105 -20.83 -10.65 2.66
CA ILE A 105 -21.74 -11.67 3.20
C ILE A 105 -20.95 -12.47 4.23
N CYS A 106 -21.45 -12.53 5.46
CA CYS A 106 -20.92 -13.39 6.52
C CYS A 106 -21.81 -14.63 6.65
N LYS A 107 -21.24 -15.83 6.63
CA LYS A 107 -21.95 -17.09 6.86
C LYS A 107 -21.19 -17.91 7.89
N GLU A 108 -21.91 -18.49 8.83
CA GLU A 108 -21.35 -19.45 9.77
C GLU A 108 -20.94 -20.73 9.03
N LEU A 109 -19.75 -21.24 9.33
CA LEU A 109 -19.26 -22.50 8.80
C LEU A 109 -19.82 -23.63 9.66
N THR A 110 -20.86 -24.29 9.15
CA THR A 110 -21.55 -25.39 9.85
C THR A 110 -20.85 -26.74 9.72
N TYR A 111 -19.82 -26.85 8.88
CA TYR A 111 -19.08 -28.08 8.61
C TYR A 111 -17.57 -27.82 8.63
N THR A 112 -16.80 -28.83 9.05
CA THR A 112 -15.34 -28.78 9.01
C THR A 112 -14.85 -28.93 7.56
N LEU A 113 -13.68 -28.35 7.25
CA LEU A 113 -13.04 -28.43 5.92
C LEU A 113 -12.72 -29.87 5.47
N GLY A 114 -12.80 -30.86 6.37
CA GLY A 114 -12.56 -32.27 6.09
C GLY A 114 -13.83 -33.12 5.92
N GLY A 115 -15.03 -32.52 6.01
CA GLY A 115 -16.28 -33.23 5.75
C GLY A 115 -16.48 -33.47 4.26
N SER A 116 -17.04 -34.64 3.90
CA SER A 116 -17.39 -35.00 2.51
C SER A 116 -18.44 -34.08 1.87
N GLU A 117 -19.05 -33.19 2.66
CA GLU A 117 -20.02 -32.19 2.23
C GLU A 117 -19.58 -30.79 2.67
N PHE A 118 -18.57 -30.22 2.01
CA PHE A 118 -18.33 -28.77 2.07
C PHE A 118 -19.37 -28.05 1.19
N SER A 119 -20.64 -28.14 1.57
CA SER A 119 -21.79 -27.62 0.83
C SER A 119 -22.05 -26.15 1.18
N VAL A 120 -21.01 -25.31 1.27
CA VAL A 120 -21.19 -23.86 1.34
C VAL A 120 -21.55 -23.36 -0.06
N GLY A 121 -22.81 -23.55 -0.45
CA GLY A 121 -23.45 -22.82 -1.55
C GLY A 121 -22.62 -22.67 -2.83
N ILE A 122 -22.25 -23.78 -3.47
CA ILE A 122 -21.74 -23.82 -4.85
C ILE A 122 -22.74 -23.31 -5.93
N PRO A 123 -24.06 -23.07 -5.71
CA PRO A 123 -24.90 -22.48 -6.77
C PRO A 123 -24.38 -21.12 -7.28
N CYS A 124 -23.66 -20.36 -6.44
CA CYS A 124 -23.17 -19.03 -6.78
C CYS A 124 -21.90 -19.01 -7.66
N ILE A 125 -21.22 -20.14 -7.86
CA ILE A 125 -19.93 -20.23 -8.58
C ILE A 125 -20.15 -20.72 -10.03
N SER A 126 -21.38 -21.03 -10.42
CA SER A 126 -21.75 -21.64 -11.71
C SER A 126 -21.61 -20.74 -12.95
N GLY A 127 -20.96 -19.58 -12.85
CA GLY A 127 -20.77 -18.62 -13.97
C GLY A 127 -19.31 -18.39 -14.34
N ALA A 128 -19.06 -17.80 -15.52
CA ALA A 128 -17.74 -17.45 -16.06
C ALA A 128 -17.05 -16.26 -15.33
N ALA A 129 -17.22 -16.15 -14.01
CA ALA A 129 -16.62 -15.10 -13.19
C ALA A 129 -15.23 -15.51 -12.71
N LYS A 130 -14.38 -14.50 -12.42
CA LYS A 130 -13.07 -14.69 -11.78
C LYS A 130 -13.20 -14.55 -10.27
N TRP A 131 -12.60 -15.46 -9.53
CA TRP A 131 -12.74 -15.57 -8.07
C TRP A 131 -11.38 -15.50 -7.38
N LEU A 132 -11.36 -14.94 -6.17
CA LEU A 132 -10.21 -15.01 -5.27
C LEU A 132 -10.65 -15.66 -3.96
N LEU A 133 -10.01 -16.77 -3.61
CA LEU A 133 -10.22 -17.50 -2.38
C LEU A 133 -9.00 -17.31 -1.47
N ASP A 134 -9.23 -16.83 -0.26
CA ASP A 134 -8.19 -16.67 0.77
C ASP A 134 -8.49 -17.62 1.93
N VAL A 135 -7.50 -18.42 2.33
CA VAL A 135 -7.63 -19.46 3.36
C VAL A 135 -6.55 -19.22 4.42
N LEU A 136 -6.98 -18.89 5.64
CA LEU A 136 -6.10 -18.69 6.79
C LEU A 136 -6.39 -19.77 7.83
N ALA A 137 -5.50 -20.76 7.93
CA ALA A 137 -5.43 -21.75 9.04
C ALA A 137 -6.79 -22.20 9.64
N GLY A 138 -7.77 -22.52 8.79
CA GLY A 138 -9.11 -23.00 9.20
C GLY A 138 -10.27 -22.00 9.01
N VAL A 139 -10.00 -20.73 8.68
CA VAL A 139 -11.00 -19.73 8.30
C VAL A 139 -10.92 -19.46 6.80
N VAL A 140 -12.02 -19.69 6.09
CA VAL A 140 -12.15 -19.39 4.66
C VAL A 140 -12.82 -18.03 4.49
N LYS A 141 -12.13 -17.09 3.81
CA LYS A 141 -12.69 -15.78 3.48
C LYS A 141 -12.90 -15.68 1.97
N TRP A 142 -14.16 -15.50 1.57
CA TRP A 142 -14.54 -15.33 0.17
C TRP A 142 -14.57 -13.83 -0.18
N ARG A 143 -13.91 -13.44 -1.28
CA ARG A 143 -14.02 -12.08 -1.82
C ARG A 143 -14.51 -12.12 -3.26
N PHE A 144 -15.70 -11.58 -3.50
CA PHE A 144 -16.24 -11.42 -4.85
C PHE A 144 -15.69 -10.14 -5.50
N ARG A 145 -15.19 -10.25 -6.73
CA ARG A 145 -14.99 -9.11 -7.63
C ARG A 145 -15.83 -9.36 -8.88
N GLY A 146 -17.06 -8.86 -8.87
CA GLY A 146 -17.89 -8.82 -10.07
C GLY A 146 -17.40 -7.71 -10.99
N PHE A 147 -16.88 -8.07 -12.16
CA PHE A 147 -16.67 -7.13 -13.26
C PHE A 147 -17.93 -7.19 -14.12
N VAL A 148 -18.81 -6.19 -14.01
CA VAL A 148 -19.93 -6.06 -14.96
C VAL A 148 -19.38 -5.30 -16.16
N GLY A 149 -19.06 -6.04 -17.22
CA GLY A 149 -18.74 -5.49 -18.53
C GLY A 149 -19.95 -5.58 -19.42
N SER A 150 -20.58 -4.43 -19.69
CA SER A 150 -21.40 -4.10 -20.86
C SER A 150 -21.88 -2.67 -20.72
#